data_AF-F6VLS3-F1
#
_entry.id   AF-F6VLS3-F1
#
_cell.length_a   1.000
_cell.length_b   1.000
_cell.length_c   1.000
_cell.angle_alpha   90.00
_cell.angle_beta   90.00
_cell.angle_gamma   90.00
#
_symmetry.space_group_name_H-M   'P 1'
#
loop_
_entity.id
_entity.type
_entity.pdbx_description
1 polymer ?
#
loop_
_entity_poly.entity_id
_entity_poly.type
_entity_poly.pdbx_seq_one_letter_code
_entity_poly.pdbx_strand_id
1 'polypeptide(L)'
;MELKRSLSAHPEAGKPLRRYGAVEDTEWQAEGPGASRLDIISMAETTMMPEEIELEMAKIQRLREVLVRRESELRFMMDDIQLCKDIMDLKQELQNLVAIPENDKTKMQKQREDELILKIHRLVQKRDFLVDDAEVERLREQEEDKEMAEFLRIKLKPLDKVTRASVSSPAEKKVEPPPSKPTVTKTGLALIKDCCGAAQCSIM
;
A
#
# COMPACT_ATOMS: atom_id res chain seq x y z
N MET A 1 -32.94 -41.52 -3.63
CA MET A 1 -31.87 -41.19 -2.69
C MET A 1 -30.71 -40.62 -3.49
N GLU A 2 -30.17 -39.51 -2.99
CA GLU A 2 -28.83 -38.96 -3.24
C GLU A 2 -28.51 -38.33 -4.61
N LEU A 3 -28.95 -37.06 -4.72
CA LEU A 3 -28.16 -35.97 -5.29
C LEU A 3 -26.91 -35.72 -4.43
N LYS A 4 -25.72 -35.69 -5.04
CA LYS A 4 -24.58 -34.81 -4.72
C LYS A 4 -23.35 -35.22 -5.56
N ARG A 5 -23.16 -34.54 -6.70
CA ARG A 5 -21.82 -34.35 -7.28
C ARG A 5 -21.60 -32.86 -7.38
N SER A 6 -21.00 -32.32 -6.33
CA SER A 6 -20.41 -30.99 -6.25
C SER A 6 -19.38 -30.87 -7.37
N LEU A 7 -19.57 -29.92 -8.28
CA LEU A 7 -18.52 -29.48 -9.19
C LEU A 7 -17.52 -28.69 -8.36
N SER A 8 -16.50 -29.39 -7.89
CA SER A 8 -15.35 -28.80 -7.20
C SER A 8 -14.59 -27.91 -8.19
N ALA A 9 -14.52 -26.62 -7.88
CA ALA A 9 -13.54 -25.72 -8.48
C ALA A 9 -12.14 -26.28 -8.20
N HIS A 10 -11.48 -26.74 -9.27
CA HIS A 10 -10.07 -27.07 -9.24
C HIS A 10 -9.31 -25.74 -9.15
N PRO A 11 -8.44 -25.51 -8.15
CA PRO A 11 -7.58 -24.34 -8.19
C PRO A 11 -6.51 -24.63 -9.25
N GLU A 12 -6.46 -23.80 -10.30
CA GLU A 12 -5.26 -23.74 -11.14
C GLU A 12 -4.12 -23.22 -10.27
N ALA A 13 -3.28 -24.14 -9.79
CA ALA A 13 -2.02 -23.83 -9.17
C ALA A 13 -1.12 -23.14 -10.19
N GLY A 14 -0.81 -21.86 -9.97
CA GLY A 14 0.28 -21.18 -10.67
C GLY A 14 0.00 -19.78 -11.20
N LYS A 15 -1.24 -19.28 -11.17
CA LYS A 15 -1.50 -17.86 -11.46
C LYS A 15 -1.48 -17.09 -10.13
N PRO A 16 -0.59 -16.10 -9.93
CA PRO A 16 -0.73 -15.19 -8.81
C PRO A 16 -2.16 -14.61 -8.88
N LEU A 17 -2.84 -14.56 -7.73
CA LEU A 17 -4.16 -13.95 -7.63
C LEU A 17 -4.06 -12.58 -8.31
N ARG A 18 -4.75 -12.40 -9.44
CA ARG A 18 -4.68 -11.16 -10.22
C ARG A 18 -5.08 -10.04 -9.28
N ARG A 19 -4.09 -9.29 -8.86
CA ARG A 19 -4.21 -8.22 -7.90
C ARG A 19 -4.31 -6.93 -8.68
N TYR A 20 -5.27 -6.09 -8.30
CA TYR A 20 -5.31 -4.73 -8.80
C TYR A 20 -4.13 -3.96 -8.20
N GLY A 21 -3.33 -3.31 -9.04
CA GLY A 21 -2.23 -2.43 -8.62
C GLY A 21 -1.01 -3.11 -7.95
N ALA A 22 0.05 -2.32 -7.78
CA ALA A 22 1.32 -2.70 -7.14
C ALA A 22 1.54 -2.04 -5.76
N VAL A 23 0.47 -1.51 -5.14
CA VAL A 23 0.56 -0.54 -4.03
C VAL A 23 1.23 -1.10 -2.75
N GLU A 24 1.24 -2.41 -2.54
CA GLU A 24 1.94 -3.02 -1.39
C GLU A 24 3.43 -2.70 -1.35
N ASP A 25 4.05 -2.45 -2.51
CA ASP A 25 5.49 -2.16 -2.60
C ASP A 25 5.83 -0.71 -2.19
N THR A 26 4.83 0.12 -1.89
CA THR A 26 5.03 1.55 -1.54
C THR A 26 4.92 1.87 -0.04
N GLU A 27 4.64 0.87 0.81
CA GLU A 27 4.56 1.04 2.27
C GLU A 27 5.83 1.71 2.81
N TRP A 28 5.65 2.88 3.44
CA TRP A 28 6.76 3.60 4.06
C TRP A 28 6.96 3.07 5.47
N GLN A 29 7.99 2.24 5.66
CA GLN A 29 8.50 1.88 6.98
C GLN A 29 9.01 3.17 7.65
N ALA A 30 8.24 3.68 8.62
CA ALA A 30 8.64 4.81 9.45
C ALA A 30 9.71 4.40 10.48
N GLU A 31 10.79 3.75 10.05
CA GLU A 31 11.93 3.45 10.92
C GLU A 31 12.91 4.63 10.91
N GLY A 32 12.47 5.72 11.54
CA GLY A 32 13.32 6.82 11.97
C GLY A 32 13.30 6.91 13.50
N PRO A 33 14.42 7.17 14.20
CA PRO A 33 14.50 7.21 15.67
C PRO A 33 13.68 8.32 16.38
N GLY A 34 12.66 8.90 15.73
CA GLY A 34 11.93 10.09 16.17
C GLY A 34 10.41 9.94 16.26
N ALA A 35 9.86 8.74 16.03
CA ALA A 35 8.40 8.53 16.02
C ALA A 35 7.71 8.93 17.35
N SER A 36 8.41 8.83 18.48
CA SER A 36 7.85 9.18 19.80
C SER A 36 7.88 10.68 20.13
N ARG A 37 8.53 11.54 19.32
CA ARG A 37 8.68 12.98 19.61
C ARG A 37 7.64 13.86 18.90
N LEU A 38 6.92 13.32 17.92
CA LEU A 38 5.96 14.09 17.10
C LEU A 38 4.56 14.22 17.72
N ASP A 39 4.21 13.44 18.74
CA ASP A 39 2.90 13.49 19.40
C ASP A 39 2.73 14.63 20.42
N ILE A 40 3.77 15.44 20.64
CA ILE A 40 3.69 16.64 21.51
C ILE A 40 4.09 17.86 20.69
N ILE A 41 3.15 18.38 19.88
CA ILE A 41 3.33 19.65 19.17
C ILE A 41 3.15 20.79 20.17
N SER A 42 4.26 21.19 20.81
CA SER A 42 4.37 22.48 21.48
C SER A 42 4.32 23.58 20.42
N MET A 43 3.21 24.31 20.36
CA MET A 43 3.01 25.47 19.46
C MET A 43 3.88 26.69 19.80
N ALA A 44 4.72 26.59 20.83
CA ALA A 44 5.68 27.60 21.21
C ALA A 44 7.00 27.36 20.47
N GLU A 45 7.22 28.15 19.41
CA GLU A 45 8.50 28.34 18.71
C GLU A 45 9.04 27.13 17.93
N THR A 46 8.39 26.81 16.80
CA THR A 46 9.04 26.09 15.70
C THR A 46 8.91 26.91 14.43
N THR A 47 9.85 27.83 14.21
CA THR A 47 10.13 28.29 12.85
C THR A 47 10.83 27.12 12.17
N MET A 48 10.08 26.31 11.43
CA MET A 48 10.69 25.24 10.63
C MET A 48 11.70 25.85 9.68
N MET A 49 12.88 25.24 9.61
CA MET A 49 13.90 25.67 8.66
C MET A 49 13.37 25.42 7.23
N PRO A 50 13.71 26.25 6.23
CA PRO A 50 13.28 26.05 4.85
C PRO A 50 13.51 24.63 4.33
N GLU A 51 14.63 24.00 4.73
CA GLU A 51 14.98 22.62 4.37
C GLU A 51 14.02 21.58 4.99
N GLU A 52 13.48 21.83 6.18
CA GLU A 52 12.48 20.95 6.83
C GLU A 52 11.14 21.06 6.11
N ILE A 53 10.76 22.26 5.67
CA ILE A 53 9.55 22.50 4.88
C ILE A 53 9.64 21.76 3.53
N GLU A 54 10.78 21.85 2.85
CA GLU A 54 11.02 21.14 1.58
C GLU A 54 10.91 19.62 1.75
N LEU A 55 11.45 19.07 2.85
CA LEU A 55 11.35 17.65 3.16
C LEU A 55 9.90 17.20 3.39
N GLU A 56 9.13 17.96 4.17
CA GLU A 56 7.71 17.66 4.41
C GLU A 56 6.88 17.79 3.13
N MET A 57 7.16 18.77 2.28
CA MET A 57 6.51 18.89 0.97
C MET A 57 6.77 17.66 0.08
N ALA A 58 8.00 17.15 0.04
CA ALA A 58 8.34 15.95 -0.71
C ALA A 58 7.60 14.71 -0.17
N LYS A 59 7.47 14.58 1.16
CA LYS A 59 6.66 13.51 1.78
C LYS A 59 5.19 13.61 1.39
N ILE A 60 4.61 14.81 1.42
CA ILE A 60 3.21 15.05 1.02
C ILE A 60 2.99 14.70 -0.45
N GLN A 61 3.91 15.08 -1.34
CA GLN A 61 3.82 14.75 -2.77
C GLN A 61 3.84 13.23 -2.99
N ARG A 62 4.76 12.51 -2.35
CA ARG A 62 4.82 11.04 -2.44
C ARG A 62 3.56 10.38 -1.89
N LEU A 63 3.04 10.85 -0.74
CA LEU A 63 1.80 10.33 -0.18
C LEU A 63 0.62 10.55 -1.13
N ARG A 64 0.53 11.74 -1.74
CA ARG A 64 -0.50 12.05 -2.74
C ARG A 64 -0.44 11.09 -3.92
N GLU A 65 0.75 10.80 -4.45
CA GLU A 65 0.91 9.86 -5.57
C GLU A 65 0.44 8.45 -5.22
N VAL A 66 0.81 7.94 -4.04
CA VAL A 66 0.35 6.63 -3.53
C VAL A 66 -1.17 6.59 -3.42
N LEU A 67 -1.78 7.64 -2.84
CA LEU A 67 -3.23 7.71 -2.69
C LEU A 67 -3.97 7.75 -4.03
N VAL A 68 -3.44 8.47 -5.03
CA VAL A 68 -4.04 8.54 -6.37
C VAL A 68 -3.97 7.18 -7.11
N ARG A 69 -2.87 6.44 -6.96
CA ARG A 69 -2.76 5.06 -7.49
C ARG A 69 -3.78 4.14 -6.83
N ARG A 70 -3.88 4.21 -5.50
CA ARG A 70 -4.87 3.44 -4.73
C ARG A 70 -6.31 3.77 -5.09
N GLU A 71 -6.61 5.04 -5.33
CA GLU A 71 -7.94 5.47 -5.81
C GLU A 71 -8.26 4.87 -7.17
N SER A 72 -7.31 4.86 -8.11
CA SER A 72 -7.47 4.24 -9.42
C SER A 72 -7.69 2.73 -9.33
N GLU A 73 -6.93 2.04 -8.48
CA GLU A 73 -7.12 0.61 -8.15
C GLU A 73 -8.54 0.33 -7.64
N LEU A 74 -9.02 1.16 -6.69
CA LEU A 74 -10.36 1.05 -6.12
C LEU A 74 -11.45 1.28 -7.17
N ARG A 75 -11.23 2.17 -8.14
CA ARG A 75 -12.16 2.39 -9.26
C ARG A 75 -12.27 1.16 -10.17
N PHE A 76 -11.15 0.54 -10.53
CA PHE A 76 -11.17 -0.73 -11.28
C PHE A 76 -11.93 -1.83 -10.54
N MET A 77 -11.71 -1.98 -9.23
CA MET A 77 -12.44 -2.97 -8.41
C MET A 77 -13.94 -2.67 -8.34
N MET A 78 -14.31 -1.39 -8.18
CA MET A 78 -15.72 -0.99 -8.14
C MET A 78 -16.43 -1.32 -9.45
N ASP A 79 -15.78 -1.03 -10.59
CA ASP A 79 -16.31 -1.34 -11.91
C ASP A 79 -16.43 -2.86 -12.14
N ASP A 80 -15.43 -3.66 -11.73
CA ASP A 80 -15.50 -5.13 -11.82
C ASP A 80 -16.63 -5.70 -10.97
N ILE A 81 -16.80 -5.20 -9.75
CA ILE A 81 -17.91 -5.59 -8.86
C ILE A 81 -19.25 -5.28 -9.52
N GLN A 82 -19.38 -4.13 -10.17
CA GLN A 82 -20.63 -3.76 -10.84
C GLN A 82 -20.91 -4.66 -12.04
N LEU A 83 -19.90 -4.93 -12.87
CA LEU A 83 -20.03 -5.88 -13.98
C LEU A 83 -20.40 -7.29 -13.49
N CYS A 84 -19.79 -7.74 -12.39
CA CYS A 84 -20.10 -9.03 -11.79
C CYS A 84 -21.54 -9.11 -11.29
N LYS A 85 -22.07 -8.06 -10.65
CA LYS A 85 -23.48 -7.98 -10.24
C LYS A 85 -24.41 -8.07 -11.45
N ASP A 86 -24.19 -7.24 -12.46
CA ASP A 86 -25.02 -7.23 -13.67
C ASP A 86 -25.00 -8.59 -14.39
N ILE A 87 -23.82 -9.25 -14.46
CA ILE A 87 -23.68 -10.59 -15.03
C ILE A 87 -24.44 -11.63 -14.18
N MET A 88 -24.34 -11.55 -12.85
CA MET A 88 -25.03 -12.47 -11.95
C MET A 88 -26.55 -12.37 -12.07
N ASP A 89 -27.08 -11.16 -12.12
CA ASP A 89 -28.53 -10.92 -12.26
C ASP A 89 -29.05 -11.49 -13.59
N LEU A 90 -28.35 -11.22 -14.70
CA LEU A 90 -28.70 -11.78 -16.01
C LEU A 90 -28.56 -13.30 -16.05
N LYS A 91 -27.53 -13.86 -15.41
CA LYS A 91 -27.37 -15.32 -15.29
C LYS A 91 -28.50 -15.95 -14.49
N GLN A 92 -28.97 -15.29 -13.43
CA GLN A 92 -30.09 -15.77 -12.63
C GLN A 92 -31.40 -15.75 -13.45
N GLU A 93 -31.64 -14.69 -14.22
CA GLU A 93 -32.78 -14.64 -15.16
C GLU A 93 -32.70 -15.77 -16.20
N LEU A 94 -31.52 -15.98 -16.79
CA LEU A 94 -31.29 -17.04 -17.78
C LEU A 94 -31.51 -18.44 -17.17
N GLN A 95 -31.01 -18.69 -15.95
CA GLN A 95 -31.22 -19.96 -15.25
C GLN A 95 -32.71 -20.26 -15.03
N ASN A 96 -33.53 -19.25 -14.73
CA ASN A 96 -34.97 -19.42 -14.57
C ASN A 96 -35.65 -19.86 -15.87
N LEU A 97 -35.21 -19.34 -17.03
CA LEU A 97 -35.73 -19.74 -18.34
C LEU A 97 -35.24 -21.15 -18.73
N VAL A 98 -33.95 -21.43 -18.53
CA VAL A 98 -33.33 -22.72 -18.84
C VAL A 98 -33.91 -23.86 -18.01
N ALA A 99 -34.41 -23.57 -16.81
CA ALA A 99 -35.11 -24.55 -15.96
C ALA A 99 -36.44 -25.04 -16.56
N ILE A 100 -37.04 -24.31 -17.51
CA ILE A 100 -38.27 -24.71 -18.19
C ILE A 100 -37.93 -25.76 -19.26
N PRO A 101 -38.62 -26.91 -19.31
CA PRO A 101 -38.43 -27.89 -20.36
C PRO A 101 -38.64 -27.30 -21.76
N GLU A 102 -37.84 -27.73 -22.73
CA GLU A 102 -37.82 -27.13 -24.08
C GLU A 102 -39.17 -27.24 -24.84
N ASN A 103 -39.96 -28.26 -24.50
CA ASN A 103 -41.30 -28.50 -25.06
C ASN A 103 -42.34 -27.51 -24.50
N ASP A 104 -42.10 -26.99 -23.30
CA ASP A 104 -43.02 -26.11 -22.57
C ASP A 104 -42.64 -24.63 -22.72
N LYS A 105 -41.49 -24.34 -23.37
CA LYS A 105 -41.05 -22.97 -23.66
C LYS A 105 -41.82 -22.34 -24.82
N THR A 106 -42.33 -21.15 -24.56
CA THR A 106 -42.89 -20.26 -25.59
C THR A 106 -41.79 -19.69 -26.50
N LYS A 107 -42.15 -19.24 -27.71
CA LYS A 107 -41.21 -18.57 -28.63
C LYS A 107 -40.57 -17.32 -28.01
N MET A 108 -41.34 -16.56 -27.23
CA MET A 108 -40.85 -15.37 -26.53
C MET A 108 -39.78 -15.72 -25.49
N GLN A 109 -39.95 -16.83 -24.75
CA GLN A 109 -38.95 -17.29 -23.79
C GLN A 109 -37.65 -17.70 -24.49
N LYS A 110 -37.72 -18.41 -25.62
CA LYS A 110 -36.53 -18.77 -26.41
C LYS A 110 -35.79 -17.54 -26.92
N GLN A 111 -36.51 -16.56 -27.47
CA GLN A 111 -35.92 -15.29 -27.90
C GLN A 111 -35.26 -14.55 -26.72
N ARG A 112 -35.90 -14.58 -25.54
CA ARG A 112 -35.35 -13.95 -24.35
C ARG A 112 -34.07 -14.64 -23.87
N GLU A 113 -33.99 -15.97 -23.93
CA GLU A 113 -32.75 -16.71 -23.63
C GLU A 113 -31.60 -16.24 -24.53
N ASP A 114 -31.83 -16.17 -25.85
CA ASP A 114 -30.83 -15.70 -26.80
C ASP A 114 -30.38 -14.25 -26.51
N GLU A 115 -31.32 -13.36 -26.18
CA GLU A 115 -31.01 -11.99 -25.78
C GLU A 115 -30.15 -11.92 -24.51
N LEU A 116 -30.47 -12.73 -23.50
CA LEU A 116 -29.74 -12.77 -22.24
C LEU A 116 -28.32 -13.29 -22.46
N ILE A 117 -28.15 -14.35 -23.26
CA ILE A 117 -26.84 -14.89 -23.62
C ILE A 117 -25.99 -13.81 -24.30
N LEU A 118 -26.54 -13.08 -25.27
CA LEU A 118 -25.83 -11.99 -25.96
C LEU A 118 -25.47 -10.82 -25.02
N LYS A 119 -26.33 -10.49 -24.06
CA LYS A 119 -26.04 -9.45 -23.04
C LYS A 119 -24.93 -9.90 -22.08
N ILE A 120 -25.01 -11.14 -21.57
CA ILE A 120 -23.98 -11.72 -20.69
C ILE A 120 -22.64 -11.74 -21.42
N HIS A 121 -22.60 -12.20 -22.66
CA HIS A 121 -21.37 -12.24 -23.45
C HIS A 121 -20.73 -10.85 -23.60
N ARG A 122 -21.53 -9.81 -23.91
CA ARG A 122 -21.02 -8.43 -23.99
C ARG A 122 -20.46 -7.91 -22.67
N LEU A 123 -21.11 -8.21 -21.54
CA LEU A 123 -20.60 -7.81 -20.23
C LEU A 123 -19.32 -8.56 -19.85
N VAL A 124 -19.22 -9.85 -20.18
CA VAL A 124 -17.99 -10.63 -19.99
C VAL A 124 -16.85 -10.04 -20.81
N GLN A 125 -17.09 -9.70 -22.09
CA GLN A 125 -16.10 -9.00 -22.91
C GLN A 125 -15.67 -7.67 -22.29
N LYS A 126 -16.62 -6.86 -21.81
CA LYS A 126 -16.31 -5.59 -21.14
C LYS A 126 -15.45 -5.80 -19.89
N ARG A 127 -15.72 -6.86 -19.12
CA ARG A 127 -14.91 -7.22 -17.95
C ARG A 127 -13.51 -7.67 -18.34
N ASP A 128 -13.38 -8.43 -19.43
CA ASP A 128 -12.06 -8.86 -19.92
C ASP A 128 -11.21 -7.64 -20.32
N PHE A 129 -11.80 -6.65 -21.01
CA PHE A 129 -11.12 -5.38 -21.29
C PHE A 129 -10.73 -4.61 -20.03
N LEU A 130 -11.60 -4.55 -19.01
CA LEU A 130 -11.29 -3.90 -17.73
C LEU A 130 -10.06 -4.54 -17.05
N VAL A 131 -9.93 -5.86 -17.12
CA VAL A 131 -8.78 -6.60 -16.56
C VAL A 131 -7.51 -6.29 -17.35
N ASP A 132 -7.59 -6.21 -18.68
CA ASP A 132 -6.45 -5.84 -19.52
C ASP A 132 -6.00 -4.39 -19.24
N ASP A 133 -6.94 -3.44 -19.13
CA ASP A 133 -6.65 -2.04 -18.80
C ASP A 133 -5.98 -1.91 -17.43
N ALA A 134 -6.48 -2.64 -16.41
CA ALA A 134 -5.87 -2.65 -15.08
C ALA A 134 -4.45 -3.22 -15.08
N GLU A 135 -4.16 -4.22 -15.92
CA GLU A 135 -2.80 -4.76 -16.06
C GLU A 135 -1.86 -3.78 -16.75
N VAL A 136 -2.34 -3.05 -17.76
CA VAL A 136 -1.56 -1.99 -18.42
C VAL A 136 -1.18 -0.89 -17.42
N GLU A 137 -2.12 -0.44 -16.59
CA GLU A 137 -1.82 0.57 -15.57
C GLU A 137 -0.81 0.05 -14.53
N ARG A 138 -0.95 -1.21 -14.09
CA ARG A 138 0.01 -1.84 -13.17
C ARG A 138 1.44 -1.88 -13.75
N LEU A 139 1.58 -2.25 -15.02
CA LEU A 139 2.88 -2.28 -15.71
C LEU A 139 3.48 -0.89 -15.85
N ARG A 140 2.63 0.11 -16.12
CA ARG A 140 3.06 1.51 -16.21
C ARG A 140 3.59 2.03 -14.88
N GLU A 141 2.85 1.81 -13.79
CA GLU A 141 3.29 2.19 -12.44
C GLU A 141 4.64 1.57 -12.08
N GLN A 142 4.84 0.28 -12.42
CA GLN A 142 6.10 -0.41 -12.18
C GLN A 142 7.28 0.19 -12.97
N GLU A 143 7.06 0.65 -14.19
CA GLU A 143 8.11 1.29 -14.98
C GLU A 143 8.41 2.71 -14.44
N GLU A 144 7.40 3.47 -14.02
CA GLU A 144 7.58 4.77 -13.37
C GLU A 144 8.45 4.65 -12.09
N ASP A 145 8.19 3.65 -11.26
CA ASP A 145 8.97 3.39 -10.04
C ASP A 145 10.41 2.97 -10.36
N LYS A 146 10.60 2.16 -11.40
CA LYS A 146 11.92 1.74 -11.87
C LYS A 146 12.73 2.92 -12.39
N GLU A 147 12.14 3.80 -13.20
CA GLU A 147 12.78 5.02 -13.67
C GLU A 147 13.18 5.93 -12.51
N MET A 148 12.31 6.09 -11.50
CA MET A 148 12.61 6.87 -10.30
C MET A 148 13.78 6.28 -9.50
N ALA A 149 13.80 4.97 -9.29
CA ALA A 149 14.88 4.28 -8.60
C ALA A 149 16.22 4.39 -9.37
N GLU A 150 16.19 4.23 -10.69
CA GLU A 150 17.37 4.42 -11.55
C GLU A 150 17.89 5.85 -11.51
N PHE A 151 17.00 6.84 -11.56
CA PHE A 151 17.35 8.26 -11.47
C PHE A 151 18.06 8.57 -10.15
N LEU A 152 17.49 8.14 -9.02
CA LEU A 152 18.10 8.30 -7.70
C LEU A 152 19.45 7.60 -7.64
N ARG A 153 19.56 6.37 -8.16
CA ARG A 153 20.82 5.63 -8.21
C ARG A 153 21.89 6.38 -9.02
N ILE A 154 21.54 6.97 -10.15
CA ILE A 154 22.48 7.75 -10.98
C ILE A 154 22.90 9.05 -10.27
N LYS A 155 21.96 9.77 -9.64
CA LYS A 155 22.22 11.05 -8.96
C LYS A 155 22.95 10.91 -7.63
N LEU A 156 22.79 9.78 -6.93
CA LEU A 156 23.40 9.53 -5.62
C LEU A 156 24.75 8.78 -5.69
N LYS A 157 25.03 8.04 -6.78
CA LYS A 157 26.36 7.41 -7.03
C LYS A 157 27.57 8.36 -6.86
N PRO A 158 27.50 9.67 -7.19
CA PRO A 158 28.58 10.62 -6.92
C PRO A 158 28.80 10.95 -5.43
N LEU A 159 27.76 10.88 -4.59
CA LEU A 159 27.82 11.22 -3.16
C LEU A 159 28.47 10.10 -2.33
N ASP A 160 28.23 8.83 -2.67
CA ASP A 160 28.84 7.68 -1.97
C ASP A 160 30.38 7.66 -2.06
N LYS A 161 30.94 8.23 -3.13
CA LYS A 161 32.39 8.34 -3.32
C LYS A 161 33.02 9.45 -2.46
N VAL A 162 32.27 10.50 -2.15
CA VAL A 162 32.71 11.60 -1.26
C VAL A 162 32.69 11.14 0.20
N THR A 163 31.65 10.39 0.61
CA THR A 163 31.53 9.86 1.97
C THR A 163 32.50 8.69 2.25
N ARG A 164 32.93 7.93 1.24
CA ARG A 164 34.01 6.93 1.41
C ARG A 164 35.42 7.53 1.44
N ALA A 165 35.64 8.66 0.77
CA ALA A 165 36.95 9.32 0.78
C ALA A 165 37.28 9.96 2.15
N SER A 166 36.28 10.22 3.00
CA SER A 166 36.49 10.75 4.36
C SER A 166 36.76 9.68 5.43
N VAL A 167 36.73 8.38 5.10
CA VAL A 167 36.89 7.27 6.08
C VAL A 167 38.23 6.52 5.92
N SER A 168 39.09 6.85 4.94
CA SER A 168 40.47 6.33 4.90
C SER A 168 41.44 7.24 5.67
N SER A 169 41.71 6.86 6.92
CA SER A 169 42.61 7.45 7.94
C SER A 169 44.04 7.80 7.48
N PRO A 170 44.80 8.59 8.28
CA PRO A 170 45.83 7.90 9.07
C PRO A 170 46.12 8.45 10.49
N ALA A 171 46.48 7.48 11.35
CA ALA A 171 47.45 7.55 12.44
C ALA A 171 47.08 8.24 13.77
N GLU A 172 47.10 7.39 14.80
CA GLU A 172 47.20 7.70 16.22
C GLU A 172 48.24 8.78 16.51
N LYS A 173 47.83 9.83 17.22
CA LYS A 173 48.70 10.59 18.13
C LYS A 173 47.94 10.87 19.41
N LYS A 174 48.37 10.20 20.48
CA LYS A 174 48.07 10.57 21.87
C LYS A 174 48.55 12.00 22.10
N VAL A 175 47.66 12.88 22.55
CA VAL A 175 48.01 14.18 23.14
C VAL A 175 47.33 14.27 24.50
N GLU A 176 48.16 14.53 25.49
CA GLU A 176 47.94 14.63 26.93
C GLU A 176 47.22 15.95 27.30
N PRO A 177 46.26 15.96 28.24
CA PRO A 177 45.65 17.21 28.72
C PRO A 177 46.47 17.83 29.87
N PRO A 178 46.70 19.17 29.88
CA PRO A 178 47.47 19.80 30.95
C PRO A 178 46.62 20.10 32.21
N PRO A 179 47.26 20.27 33.38
CA PRO A 179 46.61 20.23 34.69
C PRO A 179 46.20 21.62 35.20
N SER A 180 45.07 21.70 35.93
CA SER A 180 44.96 22.50 37.18
C SER A 180 43.56 22.40 37.81
N LYS A 181 43.54 22.03 39.09
CA LYS A 181 42.49 22.18 40.11
C LYS A 181 42.90 23.37 41.02
N PRO A 182 42.04 24.01 41.85
CA PRO A 182 41.23 23.36 42.89
C PRO A 182 39.77 23.87 43.04
N THR A 183 38.81 22.97 43.26
CA THR A 183 38.20 22.61 44.56
C THR A 183 37.29 23.68 45.17
N VAL A 184 35.97 23.47 45.10
CA VAL A 184 35.06 23.69 46.23
C VAL A 184 34.00 22.57 46.27
N THR A 185 33.99 21.90 47.42
CA THR A 185 33.07 20.88 47.93
C THR A 185 31.63 21.37 48.12
N LYS A 186 30.63 20.56 47.74
CA LYS A 186 29.49 20.21 48.62
C LYS A 186 28.62 19.07 48.07
N THR A 187 28.73 17.93 48.75
CA THR A 187 27.70 16.99 49.26
C THR A 187 26.26 17.04 48.72
N GLY A 188 25.73 15.86 48.38
CA GLY A 188 24.29 15.53 48.35
C GLY A 188 24.00 14.35 47.41
N LEU A 189 24.42 13.13 47.75
CA LEU A 189 23.62 12.03 48.31
C LEU A 189 22.40 11.60 47.46
N ALA A 190 22.42 10.31 47.12
CA ALA A 190 21.51 9.55 46.29
C ALA A 190 20.04 9.54 46.73
N LEU A 191 19.14 9.27 45.78
CA LEU A 191 17.93 8.45 45.96
C LEU A 191 17.51 7.89 44.60
N ILE A 192 18.02 6.70 44.28
CA ILE A 192 17.30 5.75 43.41
C ILE A 192 16.17 5.22 44.28
N LYS A 193 14.93 5.39 43.84
CA LYS A 193 13.81 4.65 44.39
C LYS A 193 12.83 4.30 43.28
N ASP A 194 12.88 3.04 42.90
CA ASP A 194 11.79 2.31 42.27
C ASP A 194 10.47 2.59 42.99
N CYS A 195 9.42 2.87 42.24
CA CYS A 195 8.07 2.44 42.56
C CYS A 195 7.27 2.28 41.26
N CYS A 196 7.29 1.04 40.76
CA CYS A 196 6.19 0.46 40.00
C CYS A 196 4.89 0.60 40.81
N GLY A 197 3.83 1.12 40.21
CA GLY A 197 2.53 1.30 40.87
C GLY A 197 1.43 1.59 39.87
N ALA A 198 0.66 0.56 39.55
CA ALA A 198 -0.51 0.59 38.67
C ALA A 198 -1.64 1.49 39.19
N ALA A 199 -2.25 2.26 38.29
CA ALA A 199 -3.64 2.72 38.33
C ALA A 199 -4.02 3.13 36.90
N GLN A 200 -4.61 2.22 36.13
CA GLN A 200 -6.04 2.17 35.82
C GLN A 200 -6.61 3.39 35.08
N CYS A 201 -7.02 3.10 33.84
CA CYS A 201 -7.96 3.80 32.98
C CYS A 201 -9.13 4.47 33.70
N SER A 202 -9.56 5.60 33.16
CA SER A 202 -10.97 5.85 32.90
C SER A 202 -11.15 6.80 31.72
N ILE A 203 -11.78 6.27 30.68
CA ILE A 203 -12.37 6.97 29.53
C ILE A 203 -13.68 7.61 30.02
N MET A 204 -13.92 8.86 29.63
CA MET A 204 -15.25 9.44 29.44
C MET A 204 -15.16 10.52 28.36
#